data_AF-Q5DEP1-F1
#
_entry.id   AF-Q5DEP1-F1
#
_cell.length_a   1.000
_cell.length_b   1.000
_cell.length_c   1.000
_cell.angle_alpha   90.00
_cell.angle_beta   90.00
_cell.angle_gamma   90.00
#
_symmetry.space_group_name_H-M   'P 1'
#
loop_
_entity.id
_entity.type
_entity.pdbx_description
1 polymer ?
#
loop_
_entity_poly.entity_id
_entity_poly.type
_entity_poly.pdbx_seq_one_letter_code
_entity_poly.pdbx_strand_id
1 'polypeptide(L)'
;MQTPKPEFCVSRHDGPICFLERSPFDSSLILSVGGWLWTIWKEGVTSGPIIESGRANKPLTGGSWSPSRPSVFYISRADGSVEVWDLLDKTYEPTMIQSISANSLTALSLWDSPKRQFIATGDIQGVLQLFVVPHRFKTALPSELKKFNAYIEREVKRKEFVLMRWNLREQENIEQEAEKKRKAGLTPTIVLSDEEIIQKEKLEYEKYLSEEHAFLRRLGLIEEDD
;
A
#
# COMPACT_ATOMS: atom_id res chain seq x y z
N MET A 1 18.32 -5.51 21.62
CA MET A 1 18.15 -6.02 20.24
C MET A 1 17.64 -4.87 19.40
N GLN A 2 18.42 -4.44 18.41
CA GLN A 2 17.99 -3.37 17.49
C GLN A 2 17.07 -4.01 16.45
N THR A 3 15.86 -3.45 16.28
CA THR A 3 14.93 -3.91 15.25
C THR A 3 15.59 -3.76 13.87
N PRO A 4 15.60 -4.81 13.03
CA PRO A 4 16.17 -4.70 11.70
C PRO A 4 15.42 -3.64 10.88
N LYS A 5 16.13 -2.96 9.97
CA LYS A 5 15.50 -2.02 9.05
C LYS A 5 14.51 -2.76 8.14
N PRO A 6 13.38 -2.14 7.79
CA PRO A 6 12.41 -2.76 6.89
C PRO A 6 13.04 -2.97 5.51
N GLU A 7 12.86 -4.16 4.95
CA GLU A 7 13.31 -4.49 3.58
C GLU A 7 12.43 -3.81 2.51
N PHE A 8 11.17 -3.52 2.85
CA PHE A 8 10.20 -2.93 1.93
C PHE A 8 9.29 -1.94 2.67
N CYS A 9 9.09 -0.77 2.06
CA CYS A 9 8.17 0.26 2.55
C CYS A 9 7.47 0.91 1.36
N VAL A 10 6.15 1.12 1.47
CA VAL A 10 5.35 1.72 0.41
C VAL A 10 4.15 2.45 1.00
N SER A 11 3.87 3.65 0.48
CA SER A 11 2.67 4.41 0.83
C SER A 11 1.56 4.12 -0.19
N ARG A 12 0.57 3.32 0.22
CA ARG A 12 -0.60 2.99 -0.62
C ARG A 12 -1.94 3.35 0.00
N HIS A 13 -2.08 3.21 1.31
CA HIS A 13 -3.31 3.62 1.98
C HIS A 13 -3.41 5.13 2.05
N ASP A 14 -4.63 5.64 1.92
CA ASP A 14 -4.98 7.06 1.98
C ASP A 14 -5.27 7.53 3.42
N GLY A 15 -4.91 6.73 4.41
CA GLY A 15 -5.08 6.98 5.82
C GLY A 15 -4.31 5.97 6.68
N PRO A 16 -4.42 6.07 8.02
CA PRO A 16 -3.77 5.14 8.92
C PRO A 16 -4.29 3.71 8.70
N ILE A 17 -3.37 2.75 8.70
CA ILE A 17 -3.71 1.32 8.67
C ILE A 17 -4.26 0.97 10.05
N CYS A 18 -5.53 0.55 10.09
CA CYS A 18 -6.24 0.20 11.32
C CYS A 18 -6.30 -1.32 11.53
N PHE A 19 -6.07 -2.11 10.49
CA PHE A 19 -6.14 -3.56 10.58
C PHE A 19 -5.19 -4.23 9.58
N LEU A 20 -4.56 -5.33 10.03
CA LEU A 20 -3.67 -6.15 9.23
C LEU A 20 -3.76 -7.61 9.66
N GLU A 21 -4.03 -8.52 8.73
CA GLU A 21 -4.20 -9.95 9.02
C GLU A 21 -3.73 -10.82 7.86
N ARG A 22 -2.99 -11.90 8.18
CA ARG A 22 -2.62 -12.93 7.20
C ARG A 22 -3.81 -13.84 6.91
N SER A 23 -3.96 -14.29 5.66
CA SER A 23 -5.03 -15.24 5.32
C SER A 23 -4.83 -16.55 6.09
N PRO A 24 -5.89 -17.13 6.68
CA PRO A 24 -5.81 -18.41 7.37
C PRO A 24 -5.56 -19.60 6.43
N PHE A 25 -5.70 -19.40 5.11
CA PHE A 25 -5.51 -20.44 4.10
C PHE A 25 -4.20 -20.32 3.31
N ASP A 26 -3.62 -19.12 3.25
CA ASP A 26 -2.32 -18.85 2.64
C ASP A 26 -1.61 -17.77 3.44
N SER A 27 -0.63 -18.17 4.25
CA SER A 27 0.10 -17.25 5.11
C SER A 27 0.86 -16.18 4.33
N SER A 28 1.17 -16.39 3.05
CA SER A 28 1.84 -15.39 2.23
C SER A 28 0.93 -14.20 1.89
N LEU A 29 -0.39 -14.36 2.01
CA LEU A 29 -1.36 -13.31 1.73
C LEU A 29 -1.67 -12.48 2.97
N ILE A 30 -1.65 -11.16 2.81
CA ILE A 30 -1.90 -10.19 3.88
C ILE A 30 -3.01 -9.24 3.45
N LEU A 31 -4.07 -9.16 4.24
CA LEU A 31 -5.10 -8.12 4.12
C LEU A 31 -4.66 -6.93 4.95
N SER A 32 -4.65 -5.75 4.34
CA SER A 32 -4.40 -4.46 4.99
C SER A 32 -5.60 -3.57 4.78
N VAL A 33 -6.09 -2.94 5.85
CA VAL A 33 -7.24 -2.04 5.83
C VAL A 33 -6.83 -0.72 6.47
N GLY A 34 -7.11 0.38 5.79
CA GLY A 34 -6.73 1.70 6.28
C GLY A 34 -7.31 2.81 5.41
N GLY A 35 -7.65 3.93 6.06
CA GLY A 35 -8.31 5.06 5.39
C GLY A 35 -9.65 4.65 4.78
N TRP A 36 -9.74 4.68 3.45
CA TRP A 36 -10.96 4.40 2.69
C TRP A 36 -10.84 3.19 1.76
N LEU A 37 -9.74 2.42 1.87
CA LEU A 37 -9.46 1.31 0.99
C LEU A 37 -8.89 0.12 1.75
N TRP A 38 -9.11 -1.07 1.21
CA TRP A 38 -8.43 -2.28 1.63
C TRP A 38 -7.56 -2.79 0.49
N THR A 39 -6.45 -3.43 0.85
CA THR A 39 -5.50 -3.99 -0.10
C THR A 39 -5.11 -5.39 0.32
N ILE A 40 -4.84 -6.25 -0.67
CA ILE A 40 -4.29 -7.58 -0.46
C ILE A 40 -2.88 -7.63 -1.04
N TRP A 41 -1.95 -8.00 -0.19
CA TRP A 41 -0.53 -8.12 -0.48
C TRP A 41 -0.13 -9.59 -0.48
N LYS A 42 0.96 -9.90 -1.17
CA LYS A 42 1.63 -11.19 -1.05
C LYS A 42 3.09 -10.99 -0.71
N GLU A 43 3.54 -11.79 0.24
CA GLU A 43 4.93 -11.86 0.63
C GLU A 43 5.81 -12.22 -0.58
N GLY A 44 6.91 -11.48 -0.74
CA GLY A 44 7.80 -11.60 -1.90
C GLY A 44 7.39 -10.77 -3.13
N VAL A 45 6.21 -10.16 -3.15
CA VAL A 45 5.76 -9.29 -4.26
C VAL A 45 5.92 -7.81 -3.87
N THR A 46 6.95 -7.15 -4.40
CA THR A 46 7.28 -5.75 -4.09
C THR A 46 6.71 -4.74 -5.09
N SER A 47 6.08 -5.20 -6.18
CA SER A 47 5.46 -4.35 -7.20
C SER A 47 4.20 -3.59 -6.72
N GLY A 48 3.82 -3.73 -5.45
CA GLY A 48 2.61 -3.16 -4.86
C GLY A 48 1.55 -4.21 -4.52
N PRO A 49 0.34 -3.79 -4.12
CA PRO A 49 -0.72 -4.72 -3.75
C PRO A 49 -1.19 -5.47 -5.00
N ILE A 50 -1.53 -6.75 -4.80
CA ILE A 50 -2.07 -7.63 -5.84
C ILE A 50 -3.50 -7.20 -6.17
N ILE A 51 -4.29 -6.96 -5.12
CA ILE A 51 -5.67 -6.51 -5.22
C ILE A 51 -5.81 -5.25 -4.38
N GLU A 52 -6.48 -4.27 -4.94
CA GLU A 52 -6.76 -3.00 -4.30
C GLU A 52 -8.23 -2.68 -4.52
N SER A 53 -8.92 -2.31 -3.46
CA SER A 53 -10.33 -1.94 -3.54
C SER A 53 -10.50 -0.59 -4.20
N GLY A 54 -11.69 -0.37 -4.77
CA GLY A 54 -12.16 0.99 -4.97
C GLY A 54 -12.26 1.73 -3.64
N ARG A 55 -12.28 3.07 -3.70
CA ARG A 55 -12.48 3.91 -2.52
C ARG A 55 -13.89 3.68 -1.97
N ALA A 56 -13.99 3.31 -0.70
CA ALA A 56 -15.27 3.08 -0.02
C ALA A 56 -16.06 4.39 0.14
N ASN A 57 -17.37 4.27 0.39
CA ASN A 57 -18.24 5.43 0.62
C ASN A 57 -18.02 6.09 1.99
N LYS A 58 -17.40 5.37 2.93
CA LYS A 58 -17.07 5.81 4.29
C LYS A 58 -15.75 5.18 4.73
N PRO A 59 -15.02 5.78 5.69
CA PRO A 59 -13.77 5.24 6.18
C PRO A 59 -13.93 3.80 6.69
N LEU A 60 -12.92 2.98 6.43
CA LEU A 60 -12.85 1.61 6.90
C LEU A 60 -12.23 1.61 8.30
N THR A 61 -12.82 0.84 9.21
CA THR A 61 -12.44 0.83 10.63
C THR A 61 -11.82 -0.49 11.07
N GLY A 62 -11.91 -1.52 10.24
CA GLY A 62 -11.36 -2.83 10.53
C GLY A 62 -11.71 -3.84 9.45
N GLY A 63 -11.21 -5.05 9.61
CA GLY A 63 -11.55 -6.18 8.76
C GLY A 63 -11.32 -7.49 9.48
N SER A 64 -11.61 -8.61 8.80
CA SER A 64 -11.19 -9.94 9.22
C SER A 64 -11.43 -10.94 8.09
N TRP A 65 -10.51 -11.90 7.91
CA TRP A 65 -10.73 -13.03 7.01
C TRP A 65 -11.82 -13.96 7.52
N SER A 66 -12.56 -14.61 6.60
CA SER A 66 -13.36 -15.76 6.98
C SER A 66 -12.44 -16.90 7.40
N PRO A 67 -12.63 -17.52 8.58
CA PRO A 67 -11.82 -18.65 9.01
C PRO A 67 -12.20 -19.95 8.29
N SER A 68 -13.34 -19.99 7.59
CA SER A 68 -13.89 -21.21 6.99
C SER A 68 -13.96 -21.17 5.45
N ARG A 69 -13.79 -20.00 4.82
CA ARG A 69 -13.91 -19.83 3.37
C ARG A 69 -12.82 -18.90 2.80
N PRO A 70 -11.95 -19.35 1.88
CA PRO A 70 -10.70 -18.67 1.55
C PRO A 70 -10.82 -17.36 0.76
N SER A 71 -11.84 -17.21 -0.08
CA SER A 71 -12.06 -16.00 -0.87
C SER A 71 -12.86 -14.93 -0.14
N VAL A 72 -13.33 -15.22 1.08
CA VAL A 72 -14.27 -14.38 1.81
C VAL A 72 -13.58 -13.64 2.95
N PHE A 73 -13.86 -12.35 3.06
CA PHE A 73 -13.46 -11.53 4.19
C PHE A 73 -14.50 -10.44 4.45
N TYR A 74 -14.38 -9.81 5.61
CA TYR A 74 -15.32 -8.84 6.13
C TYR A 74 -14.60 -7.53 6.40
N ILE A 75 -15.27 -6.41 6.13
CA ILE A 75 -14.74 -5.07 6.37
C ILE A 75 -15.77 -4.29 7.18
N SER A 76 -15.34 -3.65 8.26
CA SER A 76 -16.18 -2.74 9.04
C SER A 76 -15.97 -1.30 8.63
N ARG A 77 -17.03 -0.50 8.70
CA ARG A 77 -17.03 0.90 8.30
C ARG A 77 -17.47 1.85 9.41
N ALA A 78 -17.06 3.10 9.25
CA ALA A 78 -17.37 4.18 10.18
C ALA A 78 -18.84 4.64 10.17
N ASP A 79 -19.67 4.14 9.26
CA ASP A 79 -21.12 4.39 9.23
C ASP A 79 -21.94 3.25 9.82
N GLY A 80 -21.31 2.35 10.59
CA GLY A 80 -22.05 1.27 11.25
C GLY A 80 -22.33 0.09 10.34
N SER A 81 -21.72 0.02 9.15
CA SER A 81 -21.94 -1.04 8.18
C SER A 81 -20.80 -2.07 8.15
N VAL A 82 -21.16 -3.31 7.85
CA VAL A 82 -20.20 -4.38 7.51
C VAL A 82 -20.37 -4.76 6.05
N GLU A 83 -19.26 -4.83 5.34
CA GLU A 83 -19.18 -5.34 3.98
C GLU A 83 -18.68 -6.78 4.00
N VAL A 84 -19.30 -7.62 3.20
CA VAL A 84 -18.85 -8.99 2.93
C VAL A 84 -18.31 -9.02 1.51
N TRP A 85 -17.06 -9.42 1.38
CA TRP A 85 -16.36 -9.56 0.11
C TRP A 85 -16.18 -11.03 -0.21
N ASP A 86 -16.41 -11.43 -1.46
CA ASP A 86 -16.08 -12.75 -1.99
C ASP A 86 -15.35 -12.57 -3.33
N LEU A 87 -14.03 -12.72 -3.31
CA LEU A 87 -13.17 -12.43 -4.47
C LEU A 87 -13.36 -13.39 -5.64
N LEU A 88 -14.04 -14.52 -5.43
CA LEU A 88 -14.40 -15.44 -6.51
C LEU A 88 -15.78 -15.14 -7.11
N ASP A 89 -16.54 -14.23 -6.51
CA ASP A 89 -17.83 -13.73 -7.02
C ASP A 89 -17.66 -12.34 -7.63
N LYS A 90 -17.25 -11.36 -6.81
CA LYS A 90 -17.06 -9.96 -7.23
C LYS A 90 -15.81 -9.36 -6.60
N THR A 91 -15.04 -8.66 -7.41
CA THR A 91 -13.78 -8.02 -6.99
C THR A 91 -13.85 -6.51 -6.95
N TYR A 92 -14.80 -5.90 -7.67
CA TYR A 92 -14.93 -4.44 -7.80
C TYR A 92 -15.92 -3.82 -6.79
N GLU A 93 -16.77 -4.64 -6.16
CA GLU A 93 -17.76 -4.23 -5.16
C GLU A 93 -18.00 -5.35 -4.14
N PRO A 94 -18.45 -5.03 -2.92
CA PRO A 94 -18.78 -6.05 -1.93
C PRO A 94 -19.99 -6.88 -2.38
N THR A 95 -19.95 -8.17 -2.07
CA THR A 95 -21.06 -9.10 -2.34
C THR A 95 -22.29 -8.76 -1.51
N MET A 96 -22.11 -8.23 -0.30
CA MET A 96 -23.18 -7.80 0.58
C MET A 96 -22.71 -6.62 1.44
N ILE A 97 -23.61 -5.68 1.70
CA ILE A 97 -23.42 -4.63 2.72
C ILE A 97 -24.60 -4.72 3.69
N GLN A 98 -24.30 -4.79 4.98
CA GLN A 98 -25.31 -4.81 6.04
C GLN A 98 -25.07 -3.64 7.01
N SER A 99 -26.07 -2.77 7.17
CA SER A 99 -26.07 -1.76 8.22
C SER A 99 -26.44 -2.41 9.55
N ILE A 100 -25.59 -2.24 10.56
CA ILE A 100 -25.64 -2.94 11.85
C ILE A 100 -25.92 -1.97 13.01
N SER A 101 -25.26 -0.82 12.99
CA SER A 101 -25.43 0.25 13.98
C SER A 101 -25.64 1.58 13.25
N ALA A 102 -26.23 2.56 13.93
CA ALA A 102 -26.24 3.96 13.48
C ALA A 102 -24.90 4.67 13.77
N ASN A 103 -24.03 4.03 14.57
CA ASN A 103 -22.75 4.57 15.01
C ASN A 103 -21.58 3.90 14.29
N SER A 104 -20.41 4.55 14.32
CA SER A 104 -19.17 3.99 13.78
C SER A 104 -18.80 2.66 14.44
N LEU A 105 -18.54 1.63 13.64
CA LEU A 105 -17.97 0.38 14.13
C LEU A 105 -16.51 0.59 14.47
N THR A 106 -16.08 0.03 15.60
CA THR A 106 -14.71 0.16 16.13
C THR A 106 -13.98 -1.17 16.18
N ALA A 107 -14.72 -2.29 16.23
CA ALA A 107 -14.13 -3.62 16.26
C ALA A 107 -14.98 -4.62 15.47
N LEU A 108 -14.30 -5.57 14.83
CA LEU A 108 -14.87 -6.69 14.11
C LEU A 108 -14.10 -7.95 14.47
N SER A 109 -14.79 -9.03 14.80
CA SER A 109 -14.15 -10.32 15.05
C SER A 109 -15.05 -11.47 14.60
N LEU A 110 -14.46 -12.51 14.03
CA LEU A 110 -15.15 -13.75 13.70
C LEU A 110 -14.80 -14.85 14.68
N TRP A 111 -15.83 -15.61 15.04
CA TRP A 111 -15.70 -16.83 15.81
C TRP A 111 -16.26 -17.99 15.01
N ASP A 112 -15.45 -19.01 14.73
CA ASP A 112 -15.92 -20.24 14.12
C ASP A 112 -16.23 -21.32 15.17
N SER A 113 -17.34 -22.00 14.95
CA SER A 113 -17.78 -23.13 15.76
C SER A 113 -18.33 -24.23 14.84
N PRO A 114 -18.21 -25.52 15.22
CA PRO A 114 -18.59 -26.64 14.35
C PRO A 114 -19.97 -26.50 13.72
N LYS A 115 -20.95 -25.95 14.47
CA LYS A 115 -22.33 -25.79 13.99
C LYS A 115 -22.61 -24.41 13.38
N ARG A 116 -22.03 -23.34 13.90
CA ARG A 116 -22.35 -21.95 13.51
C ARG A 116 -21.10 -21.10 13.52
N GLN A 117 -21.06 -20.10 12.64
CA GLN A 117 -20.04 -19.08 12.66
C GLN A 117 -20.71 -17.77 13.09
N PHE A 118 -20.03 -17.01 13.93
CA PHE A 118 -20.52 -15.75 14.46
C PHE A 118 -19.60 -14.63 14.04
N ILE A 119 -20.19 -13.45 13.84
CA ILE A 119 -19.48 -12.20 13.69
C ILE A 119 -19.90 -11.27 14.82
N ALA A 120 -18.89 -10.75 15.51
CA ALA A 120 -19.03 -9.81 16.61
C ALA A 120 -18.61 -8.42 16.12
N THR A 121 -19.47 -7.44 16.37
CA THR A 121 -19.22 -6.03 16.03
C THR A 121 -19.33 -5.18 17.27
N GLY A 122 -18.32 -4.35 17.53
CA GLY A 122 -18.36 -3.31 18.54
C GLY A 122 -18.54 -1.94 17.88
N ASP A 123 -19.35 -1.07 18.49
CA ASP A 123 -19.47 0.32 18.06
C ASP A 123 -18.80 1.30 19.05
N ILE A 124 -18.74 2.58 18.66
CA ILE A 124 -18.12 3.64 19.47
C ILE A 124 -18.88 3.95 20.77
N GLN A 125 -20.14 3.53 20.90
CA GLN A 125 -20.91 3.67 22.15
C GLN A 125 -20.68 2.49 23.11
N GLY A 126 -19.79 1.56 22.75
CA GLY A 126 -19.50 0.36 23.54
C GLY A 126 -20.56 -0.73 23.42
N VAL A 127 -21.44 -0.66 22.42
CA VAL A 127 -22.43 -1.70 22.17
C VAL A 127 -21.78 -2.85 21.39
N LEU A 128 -21.89 -4.06 21.94
CA LEU A 128 -21.50 -5.29 21.28
C LEU A 128 -22.73 -5.95 20.66
N GLN A 129 -22.68 -6.22 19.36
CA GLN A 129 -23.71 -6.97 18.64
C GLN A 129 -23.11 -8.25 18.06
N LEU A 130 -23.90 -9.33 18.09
CA LEU A 130 -23.51 -10.65 17.59
C LEU A 130 -24.48 -11.09 16.49
N PHE A 131 -23.93 -11.50 15.36
CA PHE A 131 -24.71 -12.02 14.23
C PHE A 131 -24.24 -13.41 13.84
N VAL A 132 -25.17 -14.21 13.32
CA VAL A 132 -24.85 -15.51 12.73
C VAL A 132 -24.48 -15.29 11.26
N VAL A 133 -23.33 -15.80 10.86
CA VAL A 133 -22.89 -15.72 9.46
C VAL A 133 -23.78 -16.64 8.60
N PRO A 134 -24.38 -16.13 7.51
CA PRO A 134 -25.17 -16.94 6.58
C PRO A 134 -24.38 -18.11 6.01
N HIS A 135 -25.06 -19.24 5.76
CA HIS A 135 -24.42 -20.47 5.26
C HIS A 135 -23.55 -20.26 4.00
N ARG A 136 -23.99 -19.39 3.08
CA ARG A 136 -23.28 -19.03 1.84
C ARG A 136 -21.89 -18.42 2.06
N PHE A 137 -21.65 -17.76 3.20
CA PHE A 137 -20.34 -17.15 3.52
C PHE A 137 -19.51 -18.01 4.47
N LYS A 138 -20.14 -19.04 5.07
CA LYS A 138 -19.48 -20.02 5.94
C LYS A 138 -18.92 -21.21 5.14
N THR A 139 -19.71 -21.78 4.25
CA THR A 139 -19.42 -23.09 3.64
C THR A 139 -18.56 -22.95 2.39
N ALA A 140 -17.32 -23.44 2.46
CA ALA A 140 -16.45 -23.52 1.30
C ALA A 140 -16.84 -24.66 0.35
N LEU A 141 -16.72 -24.43 -0.95
CA LEU A 141 -16.89 -25.47 -1.97
C LEU A 141 -15.63 -26.36 -2.06
N PRO A 142 -15.75 -27.66 -2.43
CA PRO A 142 -14.62 -28.63 -2.44
C PRO A 142 -13.41 -28.30 -3.34
N SER A 143 -13.46 -27.22 -4.14
CA SER A 143 -12.35 -26.76 -4.99
C SER A 143 -12.07 -25.26 -4.86
N GLU A 144 -12.69 -24.61 -3.87
CA GLU A 144 -12.68 -23.16 -3.75
C GLU A 144 -11.29 -22.62 -3.46
N LEU A 145 -10.56 -23.26 -2.54
CA LEU A 145 -9.17 -22.90 -2.22
C LEU A 145 -8.28 -22.97 -3.45
N LYS A 146 -8.42 -24.02 -4.27
CA LYS A 146 -7.64 -24.17 -5.51
C LYS A 146 -7.96 -23.05 -6.51
N LYS A 147 -9.24 -22.69 -6.66
CA LYS A 147 -9.67 -21.59 -7.54
C LYS A 147 -9.16 -20.24 -7.03
N PHE A 148 -9.23 -20.01 -5.73
CA PHE A 148 -8.73 -18.80 -5.08
C PHE A 148 -7.23 -18.65 -5.30
N ASN A 149 -6.44 -19.69 -5.03
CA ASN A 149 -4.99 -19.65 -5.25
C ASN A 149 -4.63 -19.40 -6.72
N ALA A 150 -5.34 -20.06 -7.65
CA ALA A 150 -5.15 -19.83 -9.09
C ALA A 150 -5.54 -18.40 -9.52
N TYR A 151 -6.52 -17.78 -8.85
CA TYR A 151 -6.87 -16.38 -9.07
C TYR A 151 -5.76 -15.44 -8.58
N ILE A 152 -5.24 -15.67 -7.36
CA ILE A 152 -4.13 -14.91 -6.80
C ILE A 152 -2.88 -15.00 -7.67
N GLU A 153 -2.49 -16.19 -8.12
CA GLU A 153 -1.34 -16.37 -9.01
C GLU A 153 -1.49 -15.60 -10.33
N ARG A 154 -2.71 -15.56 -10.87
CA ARG A 154 -3.01 -14.78 -12.08
C ARG A 154 -2.85 -13.28 -11.83
N GLU A 155 -3.31 -12.79 -10.69
CA GLU A 155 -3.16 -11.38 -10.34
C GLU A 155 -1.70 -10.99 -10.10
N VAL A 156 -0.87 -11.87 -9.53
CA VAL A 156 0.59 -11.66 -9.44
C VAL A 156 1.20 -11.48 -10.84
N LYS A 157 0.95 -12.43 -11.76
CA LYS A 157 1.43 -12.35 -13.15
C LYS A 157 0.92 -11.11 -13.87
N ARG A 158 -0.35 -10.75 -13.66
CA ARG A 158 -0.95 -9.53 -14.22
C ARG A 158 -0.20 -8.30 -13.72
N LYS A 159 0.14 -8.22 -12.43
CA LYS A 159 0.86 -7.09 -11.84
C LYS A 159 2.26 -6.96 -12.41
N GLU A 160 3.01 -8.06 -12.52
CA GLU A 160 4.33 -8.09 -13.16
C GLU A 160 4.26 -7.58 -14.60
N PHE A 161 3.29 -8.06 -15.38
CA PHE A 161 3.08 -7.61 -16.76
C PHE A 161 2.74 -6.12 -16.84
N VAL A 162 1.86 -5.62 -15.98
CA VAL A 162 1.50 -4.19 -15.94
C VAL A 162 2.71 -3.33 -15.61
N LEU A 163 3.54 -3.74 -14.64
CA LEU A 163 4.76 -3.02 -14.28
C LEU A 163 5.78 -3.00 -15.44
N MET A 164 6.01 -4.15 -16.08
CA MET A 164 6.87 -4.24 -17.26
C MET A 164 6.40 -3.29 -18.36
N ARG A 165 5.09 -3.25 -18.65
CA ARG A 165 4.54 -2.33 -19.66
C ARG A 165 4.62 -0.86 -19.27
N TRP A 166 4.51 -0.56 -17.98
CA TRP A 166 4.69 0.80 -17.47
C TRP A 166 6.12 1.28 -17.73
N ASN A 167 7.11 0.46 -17.36
CA ASN A 167 8.52 0.79 -17.54
C ASN A 167 8.88 1.02 -19.02
N LEU A 168 8.31 0.22 -19.94
CA LEU A 168 8.50 0.42 -21.38
C LEU A 168 7.94 1.77 -21.84
N ARG A 169 6.71 2.12 -21.43
CA ARG A 169 6.10 3.42 -21.77
C ARG A 169 6.87 4.60 -21.20
N GLU A 170 7.41 4.43 -20.00
CA GLU A 170 8.22 5.46 -19.34
C GLU A 170 9.53 5.67 -20.10
N GLN A 171 10.20 4.60 -20.53
CA GLN A 171 11.37 4.68 -21.41
C GLN A 171 11.04 5.36 -22.73
N GLU A 172 9.96 4.97 -23.41
CA GLU A 172 9.51 5.60 -24.65
C GLU A 172 9.24 7.10 -24.46
N ASN A 173 8.63 7.51 -23.34
CA ASN A 173 8.37 8.92 -23.06
C ASN A 173 9.66 9.70 -22.81
N ILE A 174 10.62 9.13 -22.07
CA ILE A 174 11.94 9.73 -21.84
C ILE A 174 12.69 9.92 -23.17
N GLU A 175 12.67 8.92 -24.05
CA GLU A 175 13.30 8.99 -25.36
C GLU A 175 12.67 10.07 -26.25
N GLN A 176 11.33 10.14 -26.28
CA GLN A 176 10.61 11.17 -27.02
C GLN A 176 10.87 12.58 -26.48
N GLU A 177 10.93 12.75 -25.17
CA GLU A 177 11.28 14.03 -24.55
C GLU A 177 12.73 14.43 -24.87
N ALA A 178 13.67 13.46 -24.83
CA ALA A 178 15.07 13.69 -25.19
C ALA A 178 15.19 14.11 -26.67
N GLU A 179 14.44 13.47 -27.58
CA GLU A 179 14.43 13.83 -28.99
C GLU A 179 13.81 15.20 -29.24
N LYS A 180 12.71 15.55 -28.54
CA LYS A 180 12.11 16.89 -28.60
C LYS A 180 13.07 17.97 -28.08
N LYS A 181 13.78 17.72 -26.98
CA LYS A 181 14.81 18.64 -26.44
C LYS A 181 15.96 18.84 -27.45
N ARG A 182 16.44 17.75 -28.08
CA ARG A 182 17.45 17.82 -29.16
C ARG A 182 16.97 18.65 -30.35
N LYS A 183 15.72 18.43 -30.81
CA LYS A 183 15.13 19.18 -31.93
C LYS A 183 14.86 20.66 -31.61
N ALA A 184 14.59 20.99 -30.35
CA ALA A 184 14.39 22.36 -29.88
C ALA A 184 15.70 23.15 -29.70
N GLY A 185 16.87 22.54 -29.94
CA GLY A 185 18.17 23.20 -29.81
C GLY A 185 18.57 23.52 -28.36
N LEU A 186 17.84 23.00 -27.37
CA LEU A 186 18.29 23.04 -25.98
C LEU A 186 19.42 22.02 -25.83
N THR A 187 20.63 22.49 -25.54
CA THR A 187 21.72 21.63 -25.07
C THR A 187 21.20 20.82 -23.88
N PRO A 188 21.39 19.49 -23.86
CA PRO A 188 20.96 18.70 -22.72
C PRO A 188 21.62 19.29 -21.47
N THR A 189 20.80 19.67 -20.48
CA THR A 189 21.31 19.85 -19.13
C THR A 189 21.94 18.53 -18.76
N ILE A 190 23.27 18.46 -18.79
CA ILE A 190 24.01 17.31 -18.33
C ILE A 190 23.60 17.18 -16.87
N VAL A 191 22.76 16.19 -16.57
CA VAL A 191 22.49 15.80 -15.19
C VAL A 191 23.80 15.18 -14.74
N LEU A 192 24.62 16.01 -14.09
CA LEU A 192 25.87 15.59 -13.48
C LEU A 192 25.54 14.45 -12.52
N SER A 193 26.33 13.39 -12.57
CA SER A 193 26.23 12.30 -11.58
C SER A 193 26.40 12.85 -10.16
N ASP A 194 25.89 12.13 -9.15
CA ASP A 194 26.02 12.55 -7.74
C ASP A 194 27.49 12.86 -7.37
N GLU A 195 28.45 12.14 -7.95
CA GLU A 195 29.88 12.37 -7.77
C GLU A 195 30.35 13.70 -8.38
N GLU A 196 29.86 14.05 -9.57
CA GLU A 196 30.20 15.31 -10.25
C GLU A 196 29.55 16.53 -9.57
N ILE A 197 28.36 16.37 -8.97
CA ILE A 197 27.71 17.40 -8.15
C ILE A 197 28.56 17.70 -6.91
N ILE A 198 28.98 16.66 -6.18
CA ILE A 198 29.82 16.80 -4.98
C ILE A 198 31.16 17.46 -5.32
N GLN A 199 31.78 17.09 -6.45
CA GLN A 199 33.04 17.72 -6.89
C GLN A 199 32.86 19.21 -7.21
N LYS A 200 31.74 19.56 -7.86
CA LYS A 200 31.43 20.95 -8.19
C LYS A 200 31.16 21.78 -6.93
N GLU A 201 30.39 21.25 -5.99
CA GLU A 201 30.12 21.89 -4.69
C GLU A 201 31.42 22.10 -3.88
N LYS A 202 32.33 21.13 -3.90
CA LYS A 202 33.63 21.25 -3.25
C LYS A 202 34.49 22.37 -3.87
N LEU A 203 34.49 22.46 -5.19
CA LEU A 203 35.18 23.54 -5.93
C LEU A 203 34.59 24.91 -5.63
N GLU A 204 33.26 25.02 -5.57
CA GLU A 204 32.58 26.26 -5.20
C GLU A 204 32.89 26.66 -3.75
N TYR A 205 32.96 25.69 -2.83
CA TYR A 205 33.32 25.92 -1.43
C TYR A 205 34.78 26.37 -1.26
N GLU A 206 35.73 25.74 -1.97
CA GLU A 206 37.14 26.16 -1.98
C GLU A 206 37.29 27.60 -2.53
N LYS A 207 36.52 27.94 -3.56
CA LYS A 207 36.50 29.30 -4.11
C LYS A 207 35.96 30.31 -3.10
N TYR A 208 34.85 29.98 -2.45
CA TYR A 208 34.29 30.82 -1.37
C TYR A 208 35.31 31.05 -0.26
N LEU A 209 35.98 30.00 0.22
CA LEU A 209 37.03 30.12 1.25
C LEU A 209 38.17 31.03 0.79
N SER A 210 38.58 30.94 -0.47
CA SER A 210 39.64 31.79 -1.02
C SER A 210 39.23 33.27 -1.06
N GLU A 211 37.97 33.55 -1.42
CA GLU A 211 37.41 34.90 -1.46
C GLU A 211 37.21 35.47 -0.05
N GLU A 212 36.73 34.66 0.89
CA GLU A 212 36.61 35.02 2.30
C GLU A 212 37.99 35.34 2.90
N HIS A 213 38.99 34.48 2.66
CA HIS A 213 40.36 34.72 3.13
C HIS A 213 40.97 36.00 2.52
N ALA A 214 40.70 36.28 1.25
CA ALA A 214 41.12 37.54 0.63
C ALA A 214 40.39 38.77 1.21
N PHE A 215 39.10 38.63 1.51
CA PHE A 215 38.28 39.70 2.11
C PHE A 215 38.72 40.02 3.55
N LEU A 216 38.98 38.98 4.36
CA LEU A 216 39.46 39.13 5.73
C LEU A 216 40.88 39.72 5.79
N ARG A 217 41.76 39.35 4.85
CA ARG A 217 43.06 40.02 4.65
C ARG A 217 42.90 41.50 4.33
N ARG A 218 41.97 41.86 3.43
CA ARG A 218 41.71 43.28 3.09
C ARG A 218 41.20 44.10 4.27
N LEU A 219 40.51 43.47 5.21
CA LEU A 219 40.03 44.11 6.44
C LEU A 219 41.08 44.12 7.57
N GLY A 220 42.26 43.54 7.36
CA GLY A 220 43.33 43.47 8.36
C GLY A 220 43.00 42.56 9.55
N LEU A 221 42.07 41.62 9.38
CA LEU A 221 41.61 40.71 10.43
C LEU A 221 42.41 39.39 10.46
N ILE A 222 43.25 39.15 9.45
CA ILE A 222 44.15 37.99 9.33
C ILE A 222 45.50 38.51 8.80
N GLU A 223 46.60 38.17 9.49
CA GLU A 223 47.97 38.51 9.08
C GLU A 223 48.49 37.58 7.97
N GLU A 224 49.38 38.09 7.12
CA GLU A 224 50.08 37.29 6.11
C GLU A 224 51.07 36.36 6.82
N ASP A 225 50.63 35.14 7.15
CA ASP A 225 51.38 33.88 6.98
C ASP A 225 50.77 32.75 7.83
N ASP A 226 50.15 31.78 7.14
CA ASP A 226 50.41 30.32 7.23
C ASP A 226 49.56 29.57 6.17
#